data_AF-X1FGR1-F1
#
_entry.id   AF-X1FGR1-F1
#
_cell.length_a   1.000
_cell.length_b   1.000
_cell.length_c   1.000
_cell.angle_alpha   90.00
_cell.angle_beta   90.00
_cell.angle_gamma   90.00
#
_symmetry.space_group_name_H-M   'P 1'
#
loop_
_entity.id
_entity.type
_entity.pdbx_description
1 polymer ?
#
loop_
_entity_poly.entity_id
_entity_poly.type
_entity_poly.pdbx_seq_one_letter_code
_entity_poly.pdbx_strand_id
1 'polypeptide(L)'
;AEGLKYLAPGQIIHCVMSRNATNEPHRLIAASIGIAIPKDPKQYGYLSEHHSFGETEQKAGDYAEDLAAYMLATILGVEFEIGTSYDEEKELWKISGQTVKTANITQSAIGDKDGSWTTVLTAAILLPPAKILGIKPAEAKEEAKIPSLKTEKIPGNKILDEVSEARRPPKKEPVKV
;
A
#
# COMPACT_ATOMS: atom_id res chain seq x y z
N ALA A 1 -15.31 -4.41 -5.23
CA ALA A 1 -16.22 -4.28 -4.06
C ALA A 1 -16.83 -5.60 -3.55
N GLU A 2 -16.61 -6.75 -4.20
CA GLU A 2 -17.25 -8.03 -3.80
C GLU A 2 -16.81 -8.56 -2.42
N GLY A 3 -15.62 -8.26 -1.92
CA GLY A 3 -15.18 -8.73 -0.60
C GLY A 3 -15.92 -8.13 0.60
N LEU A 4 -16.47 -6.92 0.46
CA LEU A 4 -17.09 -6.19 1.59
C LEU A 4 -18.35 -6.88 2.14
N LYS A 5 -19.05 -7.66 1.30
CA LYS A 5 -20.22 -8.45 1.71
C LYS A 5 -19.90 -9.58 2.72
N TYR A 6 -18.62 -9.81 3.02
CA TYR A 6 -18.14 -10.77 4.01
C TYR A 6 -17.60 -10.10 5.29
N LEU A 7 -17.62 -8.76 5.35
CA LEU A 7 -17.05 -8.00 6.46
C LEU A 7 -18.13 -7.35 7.32
N ALA A 8 -17.87 -7.35 8.62
CA ALA A 8 -18.66 -6.65 9.63
C ALA A 8 -17.83 -5.52 10.28
N PRO A 9 -18.44 -4.37 10.64
CA PRO A 9 -17.76 -3.35 11.43
C PRO A 9 -17.23 -3.92 12.75
N GLY A 10 -15.98 -3.60 13.09
CA GLY A 10 -15.31 -4.09 14.31
C GLY A 10 -14.79 -5.54 14.22
N GLN A 11 -14.91 -6.20 13.08
CA GLN A 11 -14.39 -7.56 12.88
C GLN A 11 -12.86 -7.60 12.94
N ILE A 12 -12.33 -8.58 13.67
CA ILE A 12 -10.91 -8.94 13.63
C ILE A 12 -10.68 -9.83 12.41
N ILE A 13 -9.76 -9.44 11.54
CA ILE A 13 -9.46 -10.16 10.30
C ILE A 13 -7.97 -10.17 10.03
N HIS A 14 -7.51 -11.22 9.35
CA HIS A 14 -6.13 -11.29 8.87
C HIS A 14 -5.95 -10.40 7.64
N CYS A 15 -4.88 -9.62 7.63
CA CYS A 15 -4.51 -8.79 6.49
C CYS A 15 -2.99 -8.68 6.36
N VAL A 16 -2.54 -8.49 5.12
CA VAL A 16 -1.20 -8.00 4.78
C VAL A 16 -1.36 -6.57 4.32
N MET A 17 -0.56 -5.64 4.84
CA MET A 17 -0.84 -4.20 4.70
C MET A 17 0.45 -3.41 4.57
N SER A 18 0.52 -2.58 3.53
CA SER A 18 1.55 -1.56 3.37
C SER A 18 0.96 -0.20 3.69
N ARG A 19 1.67 0.58 4.50
CA ARG A 19 1.32 1.95 4.87
C ARG A 19 2.53 2.85 4.70
N ASN A 20 2.33 4.00 4.10
CA ASN A 20 3.34 5.05 4.08
C ASN A 20 2.74 6.41 4.45
N ALA A 21 3.53 7.28 5.07
CA ALA A 21 3.10 8.61 5.46
C ALA A 21 4.24 9.62 5.37
N THR A 22 3.91 10.86 5.01
CA THR A 22 4.85 11.97 4.98
C THR A 22 4.16 13.29 5.33
N ASN A 23 4.91 14.21 5.92
CA ASN A 23 4.55 15.63 6.01
C ASN A 23 5.58 16.50 5.28
N GLU A 24 6.48 15.90 4.50
CA GLU A 24 7.43 16.61 3.66
C GLU A 24 6.70 17.13 2.42
N PRO A 25 6.64 18.46 2.20
CA PRO A 25 6.02 19.02 1.02
C PRO A 25 6.58 18.42 -0.26
N HIS A 26 5.70 18.06 -1.18
CA HIS A 26 6.04 17.50 -2.49
C HIS A 26 6.72 16.12 -2.48
N ARG A 27 6.85 15.47 -1.33
CA ARG A 27 7.41 14.12 -1.26
C ARG A 27 6.45 13.10 -1.86
N LEU A 28 6.86 12.44 -2.94
CA LEU A 28 6.12 11.31 -3.49
C LEU A 28 6.27 10.10 -2.57
N ILE A 29 5.15 9.51 -2.15
CA ILE A 29 5.07 8.29 -1.35
C ILE A 29 4.20 7.26 -2.06
N ALA A 30 4.52 5.98 -1.89
CA ALA A 30 3.72 4.86 -2.36
C ALA A 30 3.60 3.76 -1.29
N ALA A 31 2.51 3.00 -1.36
CA ALA A 31 2.28 1.76 -0.62
C ALA A 31 1.66 0.71 -1.56
N SER A 32 2.24 -0.48 -1.61
CA SER A 32 1.91 -1.54 -2.56
C SER A 32 1.76 -2.88 -1.86
N ILE A 33 0.88 -3.71 -2.41
CA ILE A 33 0.77 -5.13 -2.08
C ILE A 33 0.88 -5.93 -3.38
N GLY A 34 1.78 -6.91 -3.41
CA GLY A 34 1.88 -7.88 -4.51
C GLY A 34 1.29 -9.22 -4.09
N ILE A 35 0.80 -9.99 -5.07
CA ILE A 35 0.32 -11.35 -4.88
C ILE A 35 0.86 -12.27 -5.98
N ALA A 36 1.24 -13.48 -5.59
CA ALA A 36 1.61 -14.56 -6.49
C ALA A 36 0.75 -15.80 -6.20
N ILE A 37 0.02 -16.27 -7.20
CA ILE A 37 -0.96 -17.36 -7.10
C ILE A 37 -0.51 -18.52 -8.00
N PRO A 38 -0.11 -19.67 -7.42
CA PRO A 38 0.16 -20.87 -8.20
C PRO A 38 -1.08 -21.34 -8.97
N LYS A 39 -0.87 -21.97 -10.13
CA LYS A 39 -1.94 -22.60 -10.89
C LYS A 39 -2.59 -23.79 -10.16
N ASP A 40 -1.84 -24.52 -9.34
CA ASP A 40 -2.39 -25.61 -8.52
C ASP A 40 -3.10 -25.03 -7.27
N PRO A 41 -4.43 -25.15 -7.15
CA PRO A 41 -5.17 -24.61 -6.01
C PRO A 41 -4.86 -25.32 -4.68
N LYS A 42 -4.10 -26.42 -4.69
CA LYS A 42 -3.62 -27.09 -3.47
C LYS A 42 -2.35 -26.45 -2.89
N GLN A 43 -1.67 -25.61 -3.66
CA GLN A 43 -0.48 -24.89 -3.22
C GLN A 43 -0.85 -23.55 -2.61
N TYR A 44 -0.06 -23.07 -1.64
CA TYR A 44 -0.20 -21.72 -1.12
C TYR A 44 0.41 -20.71 -2.10
N GLY A 45 -0.19 -19.52 -2.15
CA GLY A 45 0.39 -18.36 -2.80
C GLY A 45 1.31 -17.57 -1.87
N TYR A 46 1.76 -16.42 -2.37
CA TYR A 46 2.58 -15.49 -1.60
C TYR A 46 2.02 -14.07 -1.70
N LEU A 47 2.09 -13.32 -0.59
CA LEU A 47 1.77 -11.90 -0.51
C LEU A 47 3.02 -11.13 -0.12
N SER A 48 3.25 -10.00 -0.75
CA SER A 48 4.34 -9.08 -0.44
C SER A 48 3.78 -7.69 -0.14
N GLU A 49 4.57 -6.90 0.59
CA GLU A 49 4.26 -5.52 0.92
C GLU A 49 5.46 -4.65 0.62
N HIS A 50 5.22 -3.46 0.08
CA HIS A 50 6.27 -2.49 -0.22
C HIS A 50 5.78 -1.07 0.07
N HIS A 51 6.61 -0.26 0.70
CA HIS A 51 6.37 1.18 0.84
C HIS A 51 7.61 1.93 0.42
N SER A 52 7.42 3.03 -0.30
CA SER A 52 8.56 3.73 -0.89
C SER A 52 8.37 5.23 -0.99
N PHE A 53 9.50 5.88 -1.24
CA PHE A 53 9.61 7.31 -1.38
C PHE A 53 10.28 7.63 -2.72
N GLY A 54 9.66 8.51 -3.51
CA GLY A 54 10.19 8.90 -4.82
C GLY A 54 10.02 7.87 -5.92
N GLU A 55 9.29 6.77 -5.68
CA GLU A 55 8.91 5.83 -6.73
C GLU A 55 7.51 6.17 -7.26
N THR A 56 7.32 5.94 -8.56
CA THR A 56 5.99 6.01 -9.17
C THR A 56 5.12 4.86 -8.67
N GLU A 57 3.81 5.03 -8.79
CA GLU A 57 2.83 3.97 -8.51
C GLU A 57 3.17 2.65 -9.21
N GLN A 58 3.49 2.74 -10.51
CA GLN A 58 3.88 1.58 -11.32
C GLN A 58 5.12 0.90 -10.75
N LYS A 59 6.20 1.63 -10.49
CA LYS A 59 7.46 1.04 -10.01
C LYS A 59 7.30 0.38 -8.64
N ALA A 60 6.55 1.01 -7.73
CA ALA A 60 6.30 0.44 -6.42
C ALA A 60 5.42 -0.83 -6.52
N GLY A 61 4.44 -0.83 -7.44
CA GLY A 61 3.59 -1.97 -7.74
C GLY A 61 4.35 -3.15 -8.34
N ASP A 62 5.13 -2.90 -9.39
CA ASP A 62 5.97 -3.90 -10.05
C ASP A 62 6.95 -4.52 -9.05
N TYR A 63 7.58 -3.71 -8.20
CA TYR A 63 8.48 -4.21 -7.17
C TYR A 63 7.78 -5.14 -6.18
N ALA A 64 6.57 -4.76 -5.72
CA ALA A 64 5.80 -5.63 -4.84
C ALA A 64 5.41 -6.93 -5.55
N GLU A 65 4.95 -6.85 -6.80
CA GLU A 65 4.59 -8.01 -7.60
C GLU A 65 5.74 -9.00 -7.80
N ASP A 66 6.88 -8.49 -8.26
CA ASP A 66 8.12 -9.25 -8.47
C ASP A 66 8.59 -9.89 -7.16
N LEU A 67 8.50 -9.16 -6.05
CA LEU A 67 8.84 -9.68 -4.73
C LEU A 67 7.93 -10.84 -4.33
N ALA A 68 6.63 -10.78 -4.62
CA ALA A 68 5.73 -11.90 -4.34
C ALA A 68 6.08 -13.14 -5.17
N ALA A 69 6.37 -12.95 -6.47
CA ALA A 69 6.79 -14.02 -7.37
C ALA A 69 8.12 -14.66 -6.92
N TYR A 70 9.10 -13.83 -6.59
CA TYR A 70 10.42 -14.24 -6.13
C TYR A 70 10.36 -15.05 -4.84
N MET A 71 9.59 -14.55 -3.86
CA MET A 71 9.46 -15.24 -2.57
C MET A 71 8.74 -16.59 -2.72
N LEU A 72 7.72 -16.67 -3.59
CA LEU A 72 7.08 -17.92 -3.93
C LEU A 72 8.07 -18.90 -4.60
N ALA A 73 8.88 -18.42 -5.55
CA ALA A 73 9.88 -19.24 -6.23
C ALA A 73 10.94 -19.82 -5.27
N THR A 74 11.43 -18.99 -4.34
CA THR A 74 12.39 -19.39 -3.31
C THR A 74 11.83 -20.52 -2.46
N ILE A 75 10.56 -20.42 -2.06
CA ILE A 75 9.89 -21.45 -1.26
C ILE A 75 9.69 -22.75 -2.04
N LEU A 76 9.43 -22.66 -3.36
CA LEU A 76 9.30 -23.82 -4.24
C LEU A 76 10.66 -24.45 -4.61
N GLY A 77 11.78 -23.92 -4.10
CA GLY A 77 13.13 -24.46 -4.33
C GLY A 77 13.66 -24.17 -5.73
N VAL A 78 13.26 -23.05 -6.32
CA VAL A 78 13.63 -22.64 -7.68
C VAL A 78 14.58 -21.46 -7.59
N GLU A 79 15.74 -21.55 -8.25
CA GLU A 79 16.62 -20.40 -8.42
C GLU A 79 15.91 -19.36 -9.30
N PHE A 80 15.72 -18.16 -8.75
CA PHE A 80 15.07 -17.04 -9.43
C PHE A 80 15.99 -15.83 -9.34
N GLU A 81 16.33 -15.26 -10.49
CA GLU A 81 17.03 -13.98 -10.56
C GLU A 81 16.03 -12.86 -10.84
N ILE A 82 16.03 -11.85 -9.98
CA ILE A 82 15.15 -10.68 -10.09
C ILE A 82 15.59 -9.88 -11.33
N GLY A 83 14.67 -9.68 -12.28
CA GLY A 83 14.86 -8.82 -13.45
C GLY A 83 15.19 -9.51 -14.79
N THR A 84 15.21 -10.85 -14.86
CA THR A 84 15.64 -11.57 -16.09
C THR A 84 14.61 -12.54 -16.69
N SER A 85 13.42 -12.73 -16.11
CA SER A 85 12.44 -13.74 -16.59
C SER A 85 10.97 -13.27 -16.59
N TYR A 86 10.71 -12.03 -16.99
CA TYR A 86 9.35 -11.51 -17.13
C TYR A 86 8.93 -11.47 -18.61
N ASP A 87 7.83 -12.16 -18.96
CA ASP A 87 7.14 -12.01 -20.25
C ASP A 87 6.00 -10.99 -20.03
N GLU A 88 6.32 -9.71 -20.28
CA GLU A 88 5.46 -8.54 -20.04
C GLU A 88 4.06 -8.68 -20.66
N GLU A 89 3.92 -9.45 -21.74
CA GLU A 89 2.64 -9.59 -22.45
C GLU A 89 1.64 -10.53 -21.76
N LYS A 90 2.06 -11.32 -20.75
CA LYS A 90 1.23 -12.42 -20.23
C LYS A 90 0.98 -12.44 -18.72
N GLU A 91 1.64 -11.62 -17.90
CA GLU A 91 1.55 -11.73 -16.42
C GLU A 91 1.78 -13.18 -15.91
N LEU A 92 2.55 -13.98 -16.67
CA LEU A 92 2.78 -15.39 -16.39
C LEU A 92 4.25 -15.64 -16.09
N TRP A 93 4.56 -15.85 -14.81
CA TRP A 93 5.87 -16.34 -14.40
C TRP A 93 5.92 -17.85 -14.59
N LYS A 94 6.88 -18.35 -15.39
CA LYS A 94 7.20 -19.78 -15.46
C LYS A 94 8.25 -20.10 -14.40
N ILE A 95 7.79 -20.33 -13.18
CA ILE A 95 8.65 -20.74 -12.07
C ILE A 95 8.72 -22.28 -12.09
N SER A 96 9.85 -22.86 -12.50
CA SER A 96 10.08 -24.33 -12.55
C SER A 96 8.98 -25.11 -13.29
N GLY A 97 8.57 -24.61 -14.47
CA GLY A 97 7.52 -25.23 -15.27
C GLY A 97 6.10 -25.05 -14.73
N GLN A 98 5.92 -24.36 -13.59
CA GLN A 98 4.63 -23.97 -13.07
C GLN A 98 4.28 -22.55 -13.53
N THR A 99 3.02 -22.39 -13.95
CA THR A 99 2.46 -21.08 -14.28
C THR A 99 2.01 -20.43 -12.97
N VAL A 100 2.58 -19.28 -12.64
CA VAL A 100 2.14 -18.44 -11.51
C VAL A 100 1.50 -17.19 -12.08
N LYS A 101 0.29 -16.88 -11.59
CA LYS A 101 -0.38 -15.61 -11.87
C LYS A 101 0.05 -14.61 -10.82
N THR A 102 0.47 -13.43 -11.26
CA THR A 102 0.79 -12.33 -10.36
C THR A 102 -0.21 -11.18 -10.52
N ALA A 103 -0.27 -10.33 -9.52
CA ALA A 103 -0.97 -9.05 -9.57
C ALA A 103 -0.45 -8.15 -8.45
N ASN A 104 -0.70 -6.85 -8.56
CA ASN A 104 -0.49 -5.92 -7.47
C ASN A 104 -1.63 -4.91 -7.35
N ILE A 105 -1.65 -4.24 -6.21
CA ILE A 105 -2.41 -3.02 -5.99
C ILE A 105 -1.46 -2.02 -5.32
N THR A 106 -1.54 -0.75 -5.75
CA THR A 106 -0.69 0.31 -5.23
C THR A 106 -1.49 1.58 -5.07
N GLN A 107 -1.18 2.35 -4.03
CA GLN A 107 -1.63 3.71 -3.86
C GLN A 107 -0.42 4.64 -3.73
N SER A 108 -0.39 5.69 -4.54
CA SER A 108 0.60 6.76 -4.45
C SER A 108 -0.03 8.11 -4.06
N ALA A 109 0.77 9.01 -3.49
CA ALA A 109 0.38 10.39 -3.23
C ALA A 109 1.60 11.31 -3.13
N ILE A 110 1.39 12.59 -3.42
CA ILE A 110 2.37 13.65 -3.21
C ILE A 110 2.07 14.32 -1.86
N GLY A 111 3.11 14.50 -1.05
CA GLY A 111 3.04 15.21 0.23
C GLY A 111 2.43 16.60 0.07
N ASP A 112 1.52 16.96 0.97
CA ASP A 112 0.81 18.24 0.93
C ASP A 112 1.78 19.43 0.98
N LYS A 113 1.54 20.42 0.13
CA LYS A 113 2.42 21.59 -0.04
C LYS A 113 2.56 22.41 1.26
N ASP A 114 1.54 22.39 2.11
CA ASP A 114 1.48 23.16 3.34
C ASP A 114 1.98 22.34 4.56
N GLY A 115 2.49 21.12 4.32
CA GLY A 115 3.06 20.24 5.34
C GLY A 115 2.01 19.44 6.13
N SER A 116 0.78 19.32 5.62
CA SER A 116 -0.20 18.40 6.19
C SER A 116 0.25 16.94 6.02
N TRP A 117 -0.12 16.07 6.96
CA TRP A 117 0.20 14.65 6.84
C TRP A 117 -0.58 14.02 5.69
N THR A 118 0.16 13.49 4.71
CA THR A 118 -0.36 12.64 3.64
C THR A 118 -0.06 11.18 4.01
N THR A 119 -1.07 10.32 3.96
CA THR A 119 -0.93 8.87 4.20
C THR A 119 -1.49 8.10 3.01
N VAL A 120 -0.77 7.07 2.56
CA VAL A 120 -1.24 6.08 1.60
C VAL A 120 -1.28 4.71 2.27
N LEU A 121 -2.24 3.88 1.86
CA LEU A 121 -2.49 2.56 2.43
C LEU A 121 -2.94 1.60 1.33
N THR A 122 -2.37 0.40 1.37
CA THR A 122 -2.81 -0.72 0.53
C THR A 122 -2.83 -1.99 1.35
N ALA A 123 -3.83 -2.86 1.13
CA ALA A 123 -3.97 -4.09 1.91
C ALA A 123 -4.60 -5.25 1.11
N ALA A 124 -4.14 -6.46 1.40
CA ALA A 124 -4.82 -7.71 1.07
C ALA A 124 -5.57 -8.22 2.31
N ILE A 125 -6.89 -8.38 2.20
CA ILE A 125 -7.77 -8.80 3.28
C ILE A 125 -8.16 -10.27 3.08
N LEU A 126 -7.82 -11.14 4.03
CA LEU A 126 -8.12 -12.58 3.96
C LEU A 126 -9.51 -12.83 4.52
N LEU A 127 -10.47 -13.04 3.62
CA LEU A 127 -11.87 -13.22 3.99
C LEU A 127 -12.14 -14.60 4.61
N PRO A 128 -13.03 -14.68 5.60
CA PRO A 128 -13.48 -15.97 6.12
C PRO A 128 -14.30 -16.74 5.06
N PRO A 129 -14.32 -18.08 5.13
CA PRO A 129 -15.03 -18.93 4.17
C PRO A 129 -16.56 -18.78 4.25
N ALA A 130 -17.09 -18.19 5.33
CA ALA A 130 -18.52 -17.98 5.54
C ALA A 130 -18.82 -16.51 5.82
N LYS A 131 -19.98 -16.06 5.31
CA LYS A 131 -20.55 -14.77 5.72
C LYS A 131 -20.95 -14.83 7.18
N ILE A 132 -20.72 -13.74 7.90
CA ILE A 132 -21.25 -13.59 9.25
C ILE A 132 -22.76 -13.36 9.16
N LEU A 133 -23.55 -14.34 9.59
CA LEU A 133 -25.01 -14.28 9.55
C LEU A 133 -25.53 -13.22 10.52
N GLY A 134 -26.55 -12.46 10.11
CA GLY A 134 -27.23 -11.48 10.96
C GLY A 134 -26.54 -10.12 11.12
N ILE A 135 -25.37 -9.91 10.50
CA ILE A 135 -24.70 -8.60 10.49
C ILE A 135 -24.87 -7.94 9.12
N LYS A 136 -25.23 -6.65 9.12
CA LYS A 136 -25.25 -5.84 7.90
C LYS A 136 -23.82 -5.75 7.35
N PRO A 137 -23.59 -6.15 6.08
CA PRO A 137 -22.24 -6.11 5.54
C PRO A 137 -21.68 -4.70 5.47
N ALA A 138 -20.35 -4.59 5.46
CA ALA A 138 -19.69 -3.32 5.19
C ALA A 138 -20.13 -2.77 3.82
N GLU A 139 -20.55 -1.51 3.79
CA GLU A 139 -20.91 -0.83 2.55
C GLU A 139 -19.65 -0.19 1.94
N ALA A 140 -19.40 -0.44 0.66
CA ALA A 140 -18.53 0.44 -0.10
C ALA A 140 -19.24 1.78 -0.18
N LYS A 141 -18.71 2.79 0.50
CA LYS A 141 -18.95 4.14 0.01
C LYS A 141 -18.34 4.18 -1.39
N GLU A 142 -19.10 4.64 -2.38
CA GLU A 142 -18.62 5.02 -3.72
C GLU A 142 -17.23 5.63 -3.58
N GLU A 143 -16.31 5.33 -4.52
CA GLU A 143 -14.95 5.87 -4.56
C GLU A 143 -14.92 7.15 -3.75
N ALA A 144 -14.38 7.07 -2.54
CA ALA A 144 -14.05 8.29 -1.87
C ALA A 144 -12.95 8.85 -2.77
N LYS A 145 -13.33 9.62 -3.81
CA LYS A 145 -12.62 10.85 -4.14
C LYS A 145 -12.43 11.43 -2.77
N ILE A 146 -11.26 11.21 -2.18
CA ILE A 146 -10.86 11.86 -0.96
C ILE A 146 -11.09 13.30 -1.36
N PRO A 147 -12.17 13.95 -0.89
CA PRO A 147 -12.39 15.34 -1.22
C PRO A 147 -11.08 15.96 -0.77
N SER A 148 -10.38 16.69 -1.66
CA SER A 148 -9.14 17.40 -1.30
C SER A 148 -9.30 17.80 0.14
N LEU A 149 -8.53 17.14 1.04
CA LEU A 149 -8.80 17.14 2.47
C LEU A 149 -9.05 18.60 2.79
N LYS A 150 -10.30 18.97 3.11
CA LYS A 150 -10.52 20.34 3.56
C LYS A 150 -9.59 20.41 4.74
N THR A 151 -8.56 21.23 4.62
CA THR A 151 -7.61 21.51 5.69
C THR A 151 -8.40 22.27 6.74
N GLU A 152 -9.30 21.58 7.42
CA GLU A 152 -9.79 22.02 8.71
C GLU A 152 -8.58 21.88 9.61
N LYS A 153 -7.88 23.01 9.79
CA LYS A 153 -7.00 23.19 10.93
C LYS A 153 -7.80 22.74 12.14
N ILE A 154 -7.39 21.64 12.75
CA ILE A 154 -7.96 21.17 14.01
C ILE A 154 -7.90 22.37 14.97
N PRO A 155 -9.03 22.94 15.40
CA PRO A 155 -8.99 24.16 16.19
C PRO A 155 -8.27 23.91 17.50
N GLY A 156 -7.10 24.54 17.66
CA GLY A 156 -6.46 24.82 18.95
C GLY A 156 -6.08 23.61 19.79
N ASN A 157 -5.35 22.64 19.24
CA ASN A 157 -4.59 21.73 20.09
C ASN A 157 -3.24 22.37 20.41
N LYS A 158 -3.15 23.12 21.52
CA LYS A 158 -1.95 23.87 21.96
C LYS A 158 -0.65 23.06 21.86
N ILE A 159 -0.72 21.76 22.10
CA ILE A 159 0.43 20.84 22.03
C ILE A 159 0.98 20.73 20.60
N LEU A 160 0.11 20.67 19.59
CA LEU A 160 0.55 20.59 18.19
C LEU A 160 1.11 21.92 17.68
N ASP A 161 0.54 23.04 18.13
CA ASP A 161 1.03 24.38 17.79
C ASP A 161 2.44 24.62 18.38
N GLU A 162 2.67 24.25 19.64
CA GLU A 162 3.98 24.35 20.30
C GLU A 162 5.04 23.45 19.62
N VAL A 163 4.68 22.22 19.24
CA VAL A 163 5.59 21.31 18.53
C VAL A 163 5.89 21.82 17.11
N SER A 164 4.92 22.49 16.46
CA SER A 164 5.13 23.10 15.14
C SER A 164 6.03 24.34 15.20
N GLU A 165 5.94 25.15 16.25
CA GLU A 165 6.80 26.32 16.46
C GLU A 165 8.23 25.91 16.82
N ALA A 166 8.39 24.90 17.68
CA ALA A 166 9.70 24.39 18.09
C ALA A 166 10.49 23.74 16.94
N ARG A 167 9.81 23.28 15.88
CA ARG A 167 10.44 22.68 14.69
C ARG A 167 10.78 23.68 13.58
N ARG A 168 10.41 24.97 13.71
CA ARG A 168 10.78 25.97 12.70
C ARG A 168 12.28 26.26 12.79
N PRO A 169 12.99 26.32 11.66
CA PRO A 169 14.38 26.75 11.67
C PRO A 169 14.48 28.16 12.27
N PRO A 170 15.55 28.46 13.04
CA PRO A 170 15.74 29.77 13.63
C PRO A 170 15.72 30.83 12.52
N LYS A 171 15.00 31.94 12.75
CA LYS A 171 14.98 33.07 11.81
C LYS A 171 16.42 33.53 11.63
N LYS A 172 16.93 33.48 10.40
CA LYS A 172 18.23 34.05 10.07
C LYS A 172 18.18 35.55 10.38
N GLU A 173 18.99 36.00 11.32
CA GLU A 173 19.17 37.43 11.55
C GLU A 173 19.73 38.07 10.27
N PRO A 174 19.22 39.24 9.87
CA PRO A 174 19.78 39.94 8.72
C PRO A 174 21.24 40.26 9.01
N VAL A 175 22.13 39.79 8.14
CA VAL A 175 23.54 40.16 8.15
C VAL A 175 23.59 41.67 7.93
N LYS A 176 24.01 42.42 8.96
CA LYS A 176 24.30 43.85 8.81
C LYS A 176 25.52 43.95 7.89
N VAL A 177 25.30 44.47 6.69
CA VAL A 177 26.37 44.92 5.77
C VAL A 177 26.87 46.27 6.25
#